data_AF-A0AA42CP93-F1
#
_entry.id   AF-A0AA42CP93-F1
#
_cell.length_a   1.000
_cell.length_b   1.000
_cell.length_c   1.000
_cell.angle_alpha   90.00
_cell.angle_beta   90.00
_cell.angle_gamma   90.00
#
_symmetry.space_group_name_H-M   'P 1'
#
loop_
_entity.id
_entity.type
_entity.pdbx_description
1 polymer ?
#
loop_
_entity_poly.entity_id
_entity_poly.type
_entity_poly.pdbx_seq_one_letter_code
_entity_poly.pdbx_strand_id
1 'polypeptide(L)'
;MSDTPLQPINEGAAEVTDAAKDAAGDRFAATKQSLADNTAKFREQAGDKARGLAEEGKTRATDALGQLSQLLHDAAGQVDERLGEQYGQYARTAAGKVQDFSTSLDSKSVDELLDSARELVRKSPGVAIGAAAAVGFVVARLLTAGLDQRDRD
;
A
#
# COMPACT_ATOMS: atom_id res chain seq x y z
N MET A 1 -44.76 -35.82 24.35
CA MET A 1 -44.83 -35.79 22.88
C MET A 1 -44.90 -34.34 22.43
N SER A 2 -43.76 -33.73 22.12
CA SER A 2 -43.63 -32.58 21.20
C SER A 2 -42.15 -32.19 21.07
N ASP A 3 -41.36 -33.09 20.47
CA ASP A 3 -40.08 -32.71 19.87
C ASP A 3 -40.38 -31.74 18.72
N THR A 4 -40.05 -30.48 18.91
CA THR A 4 -40.12 -29.45 17.88
C THR A 4 -38.86 -29.56 17.03
N PRO A 5 -38.91 -29.86 15.72
CA PRO A 5 -37.71 -29.98 14.90
C PRO A 5 -37.10 -28.58 14.71
N LEU A 6 -35.85 -28.40 15.15
CA LEU A 6 -35.04 -27.23 14.80
C LEU A 6 -34.66 -27.35 13.31
N GLN A 7 -35.21 -26.48 12.47
CA GLN A 7 -34.79 -26.37 11.07
C GLN A 7 -33.35 -25.81 11.00
N PRO A 8 -32.47 -26.35 10.14
CA PRO A 8 -31.09 -25.88 10.05
C PRO A 8 -31.03 -24.50 9.37
N ILE A 9 -30.66 -23.48 10.13
CA ILE A 9 -30.26 -22.11 9.71
C ILE A 9 -29.08 -22.06 8.71
N ASN A 10 -28.60 -23.20 8.22
CA ASN A 10 -27.45 -23.35 7.33
C ASN A 10 -27.81 -23.17 5.84
N GLU A 11 -29.00 -23.60 5.40
CA GLU A 11 -29.37 -23.61 3.98
C GLU A 11 -29.58 -22.18 3.41
N GLY A 12 -30.21 -21.28 4.16
CA GLY A 12 -30.38 -19.88 3.73
C GLY A 12 -29.09 -19.05 3.78
N ALA A 13 -28.13 -19.41 4.62
CA ALA A 13 -26.83 -18.74 4.70
C ALA A 13 -25.93 -19.11 3.51
N ALA A 14 -25.97 -20.38 3.08
CA ALA A 14 -25.23 -20.85 1.91
C ALA A 14 -25.70 -20.14 0.62
N GLU A 15 -27.01 -20.01 0.43
CA GLU A 15 -27.59 -19.37 -0.76
C GLU A 15 -27.27 -17.85 -0.84
N VAL A 16 -27.29 -17.15 0.30
CA VAL A 16 -26.89 -15.73 0.37
C VAL A 16 -25.39 -15.56 0.12
N THR A 17 -24.56 -16.50 0.56
CA THR A 17 -23.11 -16.43 0.31
C THR A 17 -22.72 -16.74 -1.13
N ASP A 18 -23.42 -17.65 -1.81
CA ASP A 18 -23.19 -17.95 -3.22
C ASP A 18 -23.72 -16.83 -4.11
N ALA A 19 -24.93 -16.32 -3.85
CA ALA A 19 -25.45 -15.15 -4.57
C ALA A 19 -24.56 -13.90 -4.39
N ALA A 20 -23.99 -13.70 -3.20
CA ALA A 20 -23.04 -12.61 -2.94
C ALA A 20 -21.68 -12.82 -3.64
N LYS A 21 -21.20 -14.07 -3.73
CA LYS A 21 -19.98 -14.42 -4.46
C LYS A 21 -20.14 -14.26 -5.97
N ASP A 22 -21.26 -14.68 -6.53
CA ASP A 22 -21.55 -14.55 -7.96
C ASP A 22 -21.72 -13.07 -8.33
N ALA A 23 -22.48 -12.30 -7.54
CA ALA A 23 -22.62 -10.87 -7.75
C ALA A 23 -21.28 -10.11 -7.58
N ALA A 24 -20.43 -10.53 -6.64
CA ALA A 24 -19.09 -9.98 -6.48
C ALA A 24 -18.16 -10.40 -7.63
N GLY A 25 -18.29 -11.63 -8.13
CA GLY A 25 -17.58 -12.17 -9.28
C GLY A 25 -17.89 -11.42 -10.56
N ASP A 26 -19.17 -11.17 -10.84
CA ASP A 26 -19.63 -10.41 -12.00
C ASP A 26 -19.18 -8.95 -11.96
N ARG A 27 -19.30 -8.30 -10.79
CA ARG A 27 -18.80 -6.93 -10.59
C ARG A 27 -17.29 -6.84 -10.70
N PHE A 28 -16.57 -7.83 -10.17
CA PHE A 28 -15.12 -7.89 -10.29
C PHE A 28 -14.70 -8.11 -11.75
N ALA A 29 -15.40 -8.99 -12.48
CA ALA A 29 -15.16 -9.23 -13.91
C ALA A 29 -15.40 -7.96 -14.75
N ALA A 30 -16.51 -7.25 -14.52
CA ALA A 30 -16.82 -5.98 -15.19
C ALA A 30 -15.80 -4.88 -14.86
N THR A 31 -15.36 -4.82 -13.60
CA THR A 31 -14.30 -3.89 -13.17
C THR A 31 -12.98 -4.23 -13.84
N LYS A 32 -12.61 -5.52 -13.89
CA LYS A 32 -11.39 -5.99 -14.55
C LYS A 32 -11.37 -5.67 -16.04
N GLN A 33 -12.50 -5.84 -16.73
CA GLN A 33 -12.65 -5.50 -18.15
C GLN A 33 -12.45 -3.99 -18.37
N SER A 34 -13.16 -3.16 -17.60
CA SER A 34 -13.05 -1.70 -17.67
C SER A 34 -11.63 -1.23 -17.36
N LEU A 35 -10.96 -1.88 -16.41
CA LEU A 35 -9.58 -1.55 -16.04
C LEU A 35 -8.60 -1.95 -17.14
N ALA A 36 -8.79 -3.11 -17.79
CA ALA A 36 -7.98 -3.55 -18.91
C ALA A 36 -8.05 -2.57 -20.09
N ASP A 37 -9.27 -2.15 -20.47
CA ASP A 37 -9.51 -1.23 -21.58
C ASP A 37 -8.89 0.16 -21.33
N ASN A 38 -9.05 0.68 -20.11
CA ASN A 38 -8.45 1.97 -19.73
C ASN A 38 -6.93 1.88 -19.62
N THR A 39 -6.38 0.78 -19.09
CA THR A 39 -4.94 0.61 -18.96
C THR A 39 -4.26 0.50 -20.34
N ALA A 40 -4.90 -0.15 -21.31
CA ALA A 40 -4.39 -0.22 -22.68
C ALA A 40 -4.22 1.17 -23.30
N LYS A 41 -5.23 2.04 -23.18
CA LYS A 41 -5.18 3.43 -23.65
C LYS A 41 -4.14 4.28 -22.93
N PHE A 42 -4.01 4.11 -21.62
CA PHE A 42 -3.03 4.85 -20.81
C PHE A 42 -1.59 4.45 -21.10
N ARG A 43 -1.31 3.16 -21.34
CA ARG A 43 0.05 2.68 -21.66
C ARG A 43 0.61 3.30 -22.93
N GLU A 44 -0.23 3.55 -23.92
CA GLU A 44 0.18 4.08 -25.21
C GLU A 44 0.52 5.58 -25.18
N GLN A 45 -0.08 6.34 -24.25
CA GLN A 45 0.05 7.80 -24.21
C GLN A 45 0.94 8.35 -23.09
N ALA A 46 1.17 7.58 -22.02
CA ALA A 46 1.77 8.11 -20.79
C ALA A 46 3.18 7.60 -20.48
N GLY A 47 3.73 6.63 -21.21
CA GLY A 47 4.97 5.93 -20.84
C GLY A 47 6.15 6.85 -20.52
N ASP A 48 6.50 7.75 -21.43
CA ASP A 48 7.69 8.60 -21.26
C ASP A 48 7.49 9.71 -20.21
N LYS A 49 6.30 10.30 -20.15
CA LYS A 49 5.97 11.30 -19.12
C LYS A 49 5.89 10.67 -17.73
N ALA A 50 5.35 9.45 -17.63
CA ALA A 50 5.26 8.70 -16.38
C ALA A 50 6.66 8.33 -15.87
N ARG A 51 7.60 7.95 -16.75
CA ARG A 51 8.99 7.72 -16.37
C ARG A 51 9.64 8.96 -15.76
N GLY A 52 9.52 10.11 -16.40
CA GLY A 52 10.07 11.36 -15.87
C GLY A 52 9.51 11.72 -14.49
N LEU A 53 8.18 11.59 -14.32
CA LEU A 53 7.52 11.84 -13.03
C LEU A 53 7.90 10.80 -11.97
N ALA A 54 8.13 9.55 -12.36
CA ALA A 54 8.56 8.50 -11.46
C ALA A 54 10.00 8.71 -11.00
N GLU A 55 10.91 9.14 -11.88
CA GLU A 55 12.29 9.50 -11.51
C GLU A 55 12.31 10.70 -10.56
N GLU A 56 11.53 11.75 -10.85
CA GLU A 56 11.40 12.90 -9.95
C GLU A 56 10.78 12.50 -8.59
N GLY A 57 9.75 11.66 -8.61
CA GLY A 57 9.13 11.12 -7.41
C GLY A 57 10.07 10.26 -6.59
N LYS A 58 10.90 9.45 -7.25
CA LYS A 58 11.95 8.64 -6.64
C LYS A 58 12.96 9.54 -5.92
N THR A 59 13.51 10.56 -6.58
CA THR A 59 14.46 11.50 -5.96
C THR A 59 13.85 12.19 -4.74
N ARG A 60 12.61 12.68 -4.85
CA ARG A 60 11.93 13.30 -3.70
C ARG A 60 11.71 12.32 -2.54
N ALA A 61 11.36 11.08 -2.86
CA ALA A 61 11.16 10.04 -1.86
C ALA A 61 12.48 9.68 -1.16
N THR A 62 13.58 9.51 -1.89
CA THR A 62 14.90 9.22 -1.31
C THR A 62 15.38 10.36 -0.43
N ASP A 63 15.17 11.61 -0.83
CA ASP A 63 15.51 12.77 -0.01
C ASP A 63 14.70 12.80 1.29
N ALA A 64 13.39 12.60 1.20
CA ALA A 64 12.52 12.58 2.37
C ALA A 64 12.84 11.42 3.33
N LEU A 65 13.16 10.23 2.79
CA LEU A 65 13.57 9.07 3.56
C LEU A 65 14.93 9.29 4.24
N GLY A 66 15.88 9.94 3.56
CA GLY A 66 17.16 10.35 4.13
C GLY A 66 16.99 11.33 5.30
N GLN A 67 16.15 12.35 5.11
CA GLN A 67 15.82 13.31 6.18
C GLN A 67 15.13 12.62 7.37
N LEU A 68 14.19 11.72 7.12
CA LEU A 68 13.51 10.95 8.16
C LEU A 68 14.49 10.06 8.93
N SER A 69 15.41 9.38 8.24
CA SER A 69 16.47 8.56 8.84
C SER A 69 17.33 9.39 9.79
N GLN A 70 17.74 10.59 9.36
CA GLN A 70 18.52 11.51 10.19
C GLN A 70 17.73 11.99 11.42
N LEU A 71 16.47 12.38 11.24
CA LEU A 71 15.59 12.76 12.36
C LEU A 71 15.41 11.62 13.38
N LEU A 72 15.24 10.39 12.91
CA LEU A 72 15.13 9.21 13.78
C LEU A 72 16.44 8.93 14.53
N HIS A 73 17.59 9.16 13.88
CA HIS A 73 18.90 9.02 14.50
C HIS A 73 19.12 10.07 15.59
N ASP A 74 18.81 11.33 15.30
CA ASP A 74 18.92 12.44 16.25
C ASP A 74 17.94 12.28 17.42
N ALA A 75 16.73 11.76 17.16
CA ALA A 75 15.75 11.42 18.19
C ALA A 75 16.21 10.23 19.04
N ALA A 76 16.84 9.21 18.45
CA ALA A 76 17.40 8.09 19.19
C ALA A 76 18.46 8.56 20.20
N GLY A 77 19.35 9.48 19.80
CA GLY A 77 20.33 10.09 20.70
C GLY A 77 19.67 10.80 21.90
N GLN A 78 18.61 11.57 21.66
CA GLN A 78 17.84 12.24 22.73
C GLN A 78 17.04 11.27 23.61
N VAL A 79 16.57 10.14 23.05
CA VAL A 79 15.82 9.10 23.76
C VAL A 79 16.74 8.29 24.68
N ASP A 80 17.96 7.98 24.25
CA ASP A 80 18.96 7.30 25.08
C ASP A 80 19.25 8.08 26.37
N GLU A 81 19.30 9.41 26.27
CA GLU A 81 19.53 10.32 27.40
C GLU A 81 18.35 10.39 28.39
N ARG A 82 17.12 10.12 27.94
CA ARG A 82 15.90 10.35 28.75
C ARG A 82 15.13 9.10 29.16
N LEU A 83 15.19 8.04 28.36
CA LEU A 83 14.39 6.82 28.51
C LEU A 83 15.28 5.56 28.62
N GLY A 84 16.58 5.68 28.34
CA GLY A 84 17.57 4.60 28.41
C GLY A 84 17.82 3.90 27.08
N GLU A 85 19.03 3.34 26.94
CA GLU A 85 19.63 2.76 25.72
C GLU A 85 18.72 1.77 24.95
N GLN A 86 17.86 1.05 25.69
CA GLN A 86 16.99 0.01 25.15
C GLN A 86 15.90 0.57 24.24
N TYR A 87 15.47 1.81 24.46
CA TYR A 87 14.44 2.47 23.64
C TYR A 87 15.04 3.17 22.41
N GLY A 88 16.26 3.73 22.52
CA GLY A 88 16.95 4.30 21.36
C GLY A 88 17.42 3.23 20.37
N GLN A 89 17.73 2.01 20.81
CA GLN A 89 18.12 0.92 19.91
C GLN A 89 17.03 0.54 18.90
N TYR A 90 15.74 0.64 19.30
CA TYR A 90 14.62 0.41 18.37
C TYR A 90 14.54 1.50 17.30
N ALA A 91 14.68 2.76 17.70
CA ALA A 91 14.73 3.89 16.79
C ALA A 91 15.94 3.81 15.84
N ARG A 92 17.11 3.40 16.34
CA ARG A 92 18.33 3.22 15.54
C ARG A 92 18.20 2.08 14.53
N THR A 93 17.56 0.97 14.92
CA THR A 93 17.27 -0.16 14.02
C THR A 93 16.27 0.24 12.94
N ALA A 94 15.23 0.99 13.31
CA ALA A 94 14.26 1.53 12.35
C ALA A 94 14.93 2.51 11.38
N ALA A 95 15.75 3.44 11.88
CA ALA A 95 16.53 4.38 11.07
C ALA A 95 17.44 3.64 10.09
N GLY A 96 18.16 2.60 10.54
CA GLY A 96 18.98 1.75 9.67
C GLY A 96 18.19 1.12 8.53
N LYS A 97 17.01 0.55 8.82
CA LYS A 97 16.14 -0.01 7.77
C LYS A 97 15.65 1.04 6.77
N VAL A 98 15.32 2.24 7.23
CA VAL A 98 14.92 3.36 6.36
C VAL A 98 16.09 3.79 5.48
N GLN A 99 17.29 3.89 6.04
CA GLN A 99 18.51 4.24 5.32
C GLN A 99 18.85 3.21 4.23
N ASP A 100 18.82 1.93 4.58
CA ASP A 100 19.08 0.83 3.65
C ASP A 100 18.07 0.84 2.51
N PHE A 101 16.79 1.06 2.83
CA PHE A 101 15.75 1.17 1.82
C PHE A 101 15.96 2.38 0.91
N SER A 102 16.26 3.55 1.47
CA SER A 102 16.56 4.77 0.70
C SER A 102 17.75 4.56 -0.24
N THR A 103 18.81 3.93 0.25
CA THR A 103 20.02 3.63 -0.53
C THR A 103 19.74 2.63 -1.63
N SER A 104 18.97 1.58 -1.34
CA SER A 104 18.54 0.61 -2.37
C SER A 104 17.59 1.22 -3.40
N LEU A 105 16.79 2.21 -3.00
CA LEU A 105 15.89 2.91 -3.91
C LEU A 105 16.70 3.82 -4.83
N ASP A 106 17.59 4.64 -4.26
CA ASP A 106 18.45 5.58 -5.00
C ASP A 106 19.36 4.90 -6.02
N SER A 107 19.98 3.77 -5.62
CA SER A 107 20.92 3.03 -6.48
C SER A 107 20.29 2.35 -7.71
N LYS A 108 18.95 2.24 -7.79
CA LYS A 108 18.24 1.56 -8.88
C LYS A 108 17.57 2.57 -9.81
N SER A 109 17.50 2.26 -11.10
CA SER A 109 16.66 2.99 -12.05
C SER A 109 15.17 2.70 -11.82
N VAL A 110 14.28 3.59 -12.26
CA VAL A 110 12.82 3.34 -12.19
C VAL A 110 12.43 2.04 -12.92
N ASP A 111 13.05 1.73 -14.05
CA ASP A 111 12.77 0.49 -14.78
C ASP A 111 13.19 -0.76 -13.97
N GLU A 112 14.34 -0.74 -13.28
CA GLU A 112 14.77 -1.84 -12.39
C GLU A 112 13.86 -2.01 -11.17
N LEU A 113 13.35 -0.90 -10.62
CA LEU A 113 12.39 -0.91 -9.53
C LEU A 113 11.05 -1.50 -9.99
N LEU A 114 10.61 -1.15 -11.19
CA LEU A 114 9.40 -1.71 -11.81
C LEU A 114 9.54 -3.21 -12.07
N ASP A 115 10.69 -3.67 -12.56
CA ASP A 115 10.96 -5.09 -12.76
C ASP A 115 10.98 -5.86 -11.43
N SER A 116 11.61 -5.28 -10.40
CA SER A 116 11.58 -5.84 -9.05
C SER A 116 10.15 -5.94 -8.51
N ALA A 117 9.34 -4.90 -8.69
CA ALA A 117 7.94 -4.91 -8.29
C ALA A 117 7.13 -5.96 -9.07
N ARG A 118 7.37 -6.12 -10.37
CA ARG A 118 6.70 -7.11 -11.21
C ARG A 118 7.04 -8.54 -10.76
N GLU A 119 8.28 -8.78 -10.36
CA GLU A 119 8.71 -10.06 -9.81
C GLU A 119 8.05 -10.34 -8.45
N LEU A 120 7.92 -9.33 -7.57
CA LEU A 120 7.19 -9.47 -6.30
C LEU A 120 5.72 -9.84 -6.52
N VAL A 121 5.03 -9.19 -7.46
CA VAL A 121 3.64 -9.51 -7.81
C VAL A 121 3.54 -10.96 -8.31
N ARG A 122 4.47 -11.40 -9.15
CA ARG A 122 4.50 -12.77 -9.68
C ARG A 122 4.72 -13.80 -8.57
N LYS A 123 5.66 -13.52 -7.66
CA LYS A 123 6.03 -14.42 -6.56
C LYS A 123 4.95 -14.48 -5.48
N SER A 124 4.27 -13.37 -5.21
CA SER A 124 3.35 -13.25 -4.08
C SER A 124 2.20 -12.30 -4.40
N PRO A 125 1.20 -12.74 -5.19
CA PRO A 125 0.09 -11.89 -5.61
C PRO A 125 -0.73 -11.35 -4.44
N GLY A 126 -0.93 -12.12 -3.37
CA GLY A 126 -1.67 -11.66 -2.18
C GLY A 126 -0.97 -10.52 -1.43
N VAL A 127 0.36 -10.57 -1.31
CA VAL A 127 1.15 -9.50 -0.67
C VAL A 127 1.06 -8.22 -1.48
N ALA A 128 1.15 -8.32 -2.81
CA ALA A 128 1.01 -7.18 -3.69
C ALA A 128 -0.37 -6.52 -3.59
N ILE A 129 -1.44 -7.31 -3.57
CA ILE A 129 -2.81 -6.79 -3.40
C ILE A 129 -2.96 -6.06 -2.06
N GLY A 130 -2.45 -6.65 -0.97
CA GLY A 130 -2.49 -6.03 0.35
C GLY A 130 -1.70 -4.71 0.41
N ALA A 131 -0.48 -4.69 -0.16
CA ALA A 131 0.35 -3.49 -0.23
C ALA A 131 -0.33 -2.39 -1.06
N ALA A 132 -0.90 -2.73 -2.21
CA ALA A 132 -1.63 -1.77 -3.05
C ALA A 132 -2.84 -1.17 -2.31
N ALA A 133 -3.61 -1.99 -1.60
CA ALA A 133 -4.74 -1.52 -0.80
C ALA A 133 -4.29 -0.58 0.33
N ALA A 134 -3.20 -0.91 1.03
CA ALA A 134 -2.64 -0.05 2.09
C ALA A 134 -2.15 1.30 1.54
N VAL A 135 -1.40 1.30 0.44
CA VAL A 135 -0.93 2.54 -0.21
C VAL A 135 -2.11 3.38 -0.68
N GLY A 136 -3.09 2.76 -1.35
CA GLY A 136 -4.31 3.44 -1.80
C GLY A 136 -5.10 4.05 -0.64
N PHE A 137 -5.21 3.34 0.48
CA PHE A 137 -5.84 3.86 1.70
C PHE A 137 -5.11 5.07 2.28
N VAL A 138 -3.77 5.05 2.35
CA VAL A 138 -2.98 6.19 2.83
C VAL A 138 -3.20 7.41 1.95
N VAL A 139 -3.14 7.24 0.63
CA VAL A 139 -3.39 8.35 -0.32
C VAL A 139 -4.81 8.88 -0.17
N ALA A 140 -5.82 8.00 -0.12
CA ALA A 140 -7.21 8.39 0.12
C ALA A 140 -7.36 9.15 1.44
N ARG A 141 -6.73 8.66 2.52
CA ARG A 141 -6.79 9.28 3.83
C ARG A 141 -6.18 10.68 3.84
N LEU A 142 -5.08 10.90 3.12
CA LEU A 142 -4.44 12.22 2.99
C LEU A 142 -5.33 13.19 2.21
N LEU A 143 -5.92 12.74 1.11
CA LEU A 143 -6.84 13.57 0.32
C LEU A 143 -8.08 13.93 1.13
N THR A 144 -8.69 12.97 1.84
CA THR A 144 -9.83 13.22 2.73
C THR A 144 -9.43 14.12 3.91
N ALA A 145 -8.25 13.92 4.52
CA ALA A 145 -7.76 14.78 5.59
C ALA A 145 -7.67 16.25 5.15
N GLY A 146 -7.19 16.49 3.93
CA GLY A 146 -7.09 17.84 3.37
C GLY A 146 -8.42 18.44 2.91
N LEU A 147 -9.49 17.65 2.82
CA LEU A 147 -10.85 18.10 2.54
C LEU A 147 -11.61 18.41 3.84
N ASP A 148 -11.43 17.60 4.89
CA ASP A 148 -12.00 17.86 6.24
C ASP A 148 -11.49 19.16 6.87
N GLN A 149 -10.33 19.66 6.42
CA GLN A 149 -9.79 20.95 6.87
C GLN A 149 -10.54 22.15 6.30
N ARG A 150 -11.37 21.98 5.25
CA ARG A 150 -12.08 23.05 4.54
C ARG A 150 -13.52 23.27 5.02
N ASP A 151 -14.10 22.33 5.75
CA ASP A 151 -15.47 22.43 6.30
C ASP A 151 -15.49 22.96 7.75
N ARG A 152 -14.39 23.57 8.22
CA ARG A 152 -14.27 24.18 9.56
C ARG A 152 -14.08 25.71 9.56
N ASP A 153 -14.41 26.36 8.45
CA ASP A 153 -14.59 27.82 8.36
C ASP A 153 -16.04 28.12 7.93
#